data_AF-A0AB94IXR3-F1
#
_entry.id   AF-A0AB94IXR3-F1
#
_cell.length_a   1.000
_cell.length_b   1.000
_cell.length_c   1.000
_cell.angle_alpha   90.00
_cell.angle_beta   90.00
_cell.angle_gamma   90.00
#
_symmetry.space_group_name_H-M   'P 1'
#
loop_
_entity.id
_entity.type
_entity.pdbx_description
1 polymer ?
#
loop_
_entity_poly.entity_id
_entity_poly.type
_entity_poly.pdbx_seq_one_letter_code
_entity_poly.pdbx_strand_id
1 'polypeptide(L)'
;MPEIEIDVAYLRRLGNLPGPVQLGNSVLEPHVESAVSEVLAILGARVPQGAVEEGRVRLAMGCFAMANALPVLNTFYLSQAEKVPRQVALTDYVFHDAGELLKLAAYWKNRGYEALRDVGRTGGTVGVSVI
;
A
#
# COMPACT_ATOMS: atom_id res chain seq x y z
N MET A 1 -0.35 -20.33 -4.78
CA MET A 1 -1.38 -19.35 -4.38
C MET A 1 -1.93 -18.73 -5.65
N PRO A 2 -3.20 -18.29 -5.72
CA PRO A 2 -3.64 -17.44 -6.82
C PRO A 2 -2.66 -16.27 -6.98
N GLU A 3 -2.28 -15.94 -8.23
CA GLU A 3 -1.43 -14.81 -8.61
C GLU A 3 -2.17 -13.49 -8.35
N ILE A 4 -2.35 -13.16 -7.06
CA ILE A 4 -2.96 -11.90 -6.66
C ILE A 4 -1.87 -10.85 -6.77
N GLU A 5 -1.87 -10.14 -7.88
CA GLU A 5 -0.91 -9.08 -8.15
C GLU A 5 -1.58 -7.70 -8.16
N ILE A 6 -0.76 -6.69 -7.92
CA ILE A 6 -1.08 -5.28 -8.13
C ILE A 6 -0.01 -4.67 -9.03
N ASP A 7 -0.38 -3.67 -9.80
CA ASP A 7 0.52 -2.94 -10.69
C ASP A 7 0.68 -1.48 -10.25
N VAL A 8 1.59 -0.76 -10.91
CA VAL A 8 1.79 0.67 -10.67
C VAL A 8 0.52 1.47 -10.92
N ALA A 9 -0.31 1.06 -11.89
CA ALA A 9 -1.57 1.74 -12.19
C ALA A 9 -2.56 1.65 -11.01
N TYR A 10 -2.63 0.50 -10.34
CA TYR A 10 -3.39 0.30 -9.11
C TYR A 10 -2.87 1.20 -8.00
N LEU A 11 -1.55 1.23 -7.79
CA LEU A 11 -0.94 2.08 -6.75
C LEU A 11 -1.25 3.56 -6.98
N ARG A 12 -1.14 4.05 -8.22
CA ARG A 12 -1.46 5.44 -8.55
C ARG A 12 -2.90 5.80 -8.27
N ARG A 13 -3.85 4.92 -8.62
CA ARG A 13 -5.28 5.13 -8.31
C ARG A 13 -5.51 5.15 -6.80
N LEU A 14 -4.89 4.23 -6.06
CA LEU A 14 -5.06 4.12 -4.61
C LEU A 14 -4.50 5.35 -3.86
N GLY A 15 -3.32 5.80 -4.26
CA GLY A 15 -2.63 6.93 -3.64
C GLY A 15 -2.94 8.30 -4.25
N ASN A 16 -3.82 8.37 -5.26
CA ASN A 16 -4.06 9.58 -6.06
C ASN A 16 -2.75 10.22 -6.57
N LEU A 17 -1.85 9.39 -7.11
CA LEU A 17 -0.52 9.81 -7.55
C LEU A 17 -0.57 10.42 -8.98
N PRO A 18 0.41 11.28 -9.35
CA PRO A 18 0.53 11.85 -10.68
C PRO A 18 0.62 10.79 -11.77
N GLY A 19 0.51 11.19 -13.02
CA GLY A 19 0.70 10.29 -14.16
C GLY A 19 2.16 9.84 -14.33
N PRO A 20 2.41 8.82 -15.18
CA PRO A 20 3.75 8.29 -15.47
C PRO A 20 4.69 9.33 -16.08
N VAL A 21 4.15 10.38 -16.71
CA VAL A 21 4.93 11.49 -17.28
C VAL A 21 5.58 12.36 -16.20
N GLN A 22 4.88 12.61 -15.08
CA GLN A 22 5.41 13.43 -13.99
C GLN A 22 6.24 12.60 -13.01
N LEU A 23 5.73 11.42 -12.63
CA LEU A 23 6.39 10.50 -11.71
C LEU A 23 6.58 9.19 -12.48
N GLY A 24 7.81 8.85 -12.86
CA GLY A 24 8.09 7.64 -13.65
C GLY A 24 7.64 6.34 -12.95
N ASN A 25 7.22 5.32 -13.72
CA ASN A 25 6.83 4.03 -13.15
C ASN A 25 7.99 3.34 -12.42
N SER A 26 9.22 3.49 -12.92
CA SER A 26 10.44 2.95 -12.31
C SER A 26 10.69 3.43 -10.88
N VAL A 27 10.09 4.57 -10.48
CA VAL A 27 10.15 5.06 -9.09
C VAL A 27 9.24 4.23 -8.17
N LEU A 28 8.14 3.70 -8.69
CA LEU A 28 7.11 3.00 -7.92
C LEU A 28 7.25 1.47 -7.98
N GLU A 29 7.78 0.92 -9.07
CA GLU A 29 7.95 -0.52 -9.31
C GLU A 29 8.62 -1.26 -8.13
N PRO A 30 9.77 -0.81 -7.59
CA PRO A 30 10.43 -1.52 -6.49
C PRO A 30 9.57 -1.58 -5.21
N HIS A 31 8.73 -0.56 -4.99
CA HIS A 31 7.86 -0.51 -3.82
C HIS A 31 6.65 -1.43 -3.97
N VAL A 32 6.15 -1.61 -5.20
CA VAL A 32 5.13 -2.60 -5.52
C VAL A 32 5.67 -4.01 -5.28
N GLU A 33 6.83 -4.34 -5.86
CA GLU A 33 7.47 -5.66 -5.71
C GLU A 33 7.76 -6.01 -4.25
N SER A 34 8.31 -5.05 -3.50
CA SER A 34 8.58 -5.20 -2.07
C SER A 34 7.30 -5.44 -1.28
N ALA A 35 6.23 -4.69 -1.56
CA ALA A 35 4.96 -4.83 -0.84
C ALA A 35 4.23 -6.14 -1.15
N VAL A 36 4.28 -6.61 -2.40
CA VAL A 36 3.75 -7.93 -2.78
C VAL A 36 4.48 -9.01 -1.99
N SER A 37 5.81 -8.97 -1.97
CA SER A 37 6.63 -9.91 -1.21
C SER A 37 6.32 -9.89 0.29
N GLU A 38 6.17 -8.70 0.88
CA GLU A 38 5.84 -8.51 2.30
C GLU A 38 4.46 -9.08 2.65
N VAL A 39 3.44 -8.79 1.83
CA VAL A 39 2.08 -9.30 2.07
C VAL A 39 1.98 -10.80 1.89
N LEU A 40 2.68 -11.38 0.91
CA LEU A 40 2.75 -12.83 0.74
C LEU A 40 3.42 -13.50 1.94
N ALA A 41 4.50 -12.91 2.45
CA ALA A 41 5.15 -13.39 3.67
C ALA A 41 4.22 -13.31 4.90
N ILE A 42 3.45 -12.23 5.04
CA ILE A 42 2.45 -12.08 6.10
C ILE A 42 1.37 -13.16 5.97
N LEU A 43 0.81 -13.35 4.77
CA LEU A 43 -0.24 -14.35 4.53
C LEU A 43 0.23 -15.78 4.82
N GLY A 44 1.48 -16.09 4.48
CA GLY A 44 2.05 -17.43 4.63
C GLY A 44 1.25 -18.44 3.81
N ALA A 45 0.76 -19.50 4.46
CA ALA A 45 -0.03 -20.54 3.80
C ALA A 45 -1.52 -20.20 3.62
N ARG A 46 -1.98 -19.02 4.07
CA ARG A 46 -3.39 -18.63 3.99
C ARG A 46 -3.78 -18.35 2.54
N VAL A 47 -4.77 -19.10 2.05
CA VAL A 47 -5.29 -18.95 0.68
C VAL A 47 -6.61 -18.17 0.73
N PRO A 48 -6.71 -17.04 0.02
CA PRO A 48 -7.96 -16.30 -0.12
C PRO A 48 -9.06 -17.17 -0.75
N GLN A 49 -10.27 -17.14 -0.17
CA GLN A 49 -11.37 -18.04 -0.57
C GLN A 49 -12.31 -17.48 -1.63
N GLY A 50 -12.06 -16.27 -2.15
CA GLY A 50 -12.84 -15.68 -3.23
C GLY A 50 -12.53 -14.21 -3.47
N ALA A 51 -13.28 -13.59 -4.40
CA ALA A 51 -13.01 -12.24 -4.91
C ALA A 51 -12.94 -11.14 -3.82
N VAL A 52 -13.72 -11.28 -2.75
CA VAL A 52 -13.70 -10.32 -1.63
C VAL A 52 -12.37 -10.38 -0.88
N GLU A 53 -11.91 -11.57 -0.53
CA GLU A 53 -10.62 -11.76 0.15
C GLU A 53 -9.46 -11.42 -0.77
N GLU A 54 -9.53 -11.76 -2.05
CA GLU A 54 -8.55 -11.32 -3.04
C GLU A 54 -8.48 -9.79 -3.13
N GLY A 55 -9.64 -9.11 -3.12
CA GLY A 55 -9.71 -7.65 -3.09
C GLY A 55 -9.06 -7.06 -1.83
N ARG A 56 -9.22 -7.72 -0.68
CA ARG A 56 -8.55 -7.34 0.58
C ARG A 56 -7.03 -7.53 0.49
N VAL A 57 -6.56 -8.62 -0.12
CA VAL A 57 -5.13 -8.85 -0.34
C VAL A 57 -4.54 -7.79 -1.27
N ARG A 58 -5.20 -7.47 -2.39
CA ARG A 58 -4.78 -6.38 -3.31
C ARG A 58 -4.73 -5.03 -2.59
N LEU A 59 -5.74 -4.72 -1.76
CA LEU A 59 -5.76 -3.52 -0.96
C LEU A 59 -4.58 -3.47 0.02
N ALA A 60 -4.29 -4.57 0.70
CA ALA A 60 -3.15 -4.67 1.60
C ALA A 60 -1.85 -4.39 0.84
N MET A 61 -1.60 -5.08 -0.28
CA MET A 61 -0.40 -4.86 -1.11
C MET A 61 -0.26 -3.39 -1.51
N GLY A 62 -1.36 -2.75 -1.93
CA GLY A 62 -1.34 -1.32 -2.27
C GLY A 62 -1.03 -0.42 -1.08
N CYS A 63 -1.56 -0.73 0.10
CA CYS A 63 -1.29 0.04 1.32
C CYS A 63 0.17 -0.07 1.77
N PHE A 64 0.74 -1.28 1.74
CA PHE A 64 2.16 -1.47 2.02
C PHE A 64 3.05 -0.76 0.98
N ALA A 65 2.70 -0.86 -0.30
CA ALA A 65 3.42 -0.16 -1.37
C ALA A 65 3.38 1.35 -1.19
N MET A 66 2.23 1.93 -0.80
CA MET A 66 2.12 3.35 -0.48
C MET A 66 3.02 3.72 0.69
N ALA A 67 2.95 2.97 1.80
CA ALA A 67 3.78 3.23 2.97
C ALA A 67 5.28 3.21 2.63
N ASN A 68 5.70 2.27 1.80
CA ASN A 68 7.10 2.10 1.40
C ASN A 68 7.54 3.18 0.40
N ALA A 69 6.63 3.69 -0.44
CA ALA A 69 6.90 4.73 -1.43
C ALA A 69 6.91 6.16 -0.84
N LEU A 70 6.29 6.39 0.33
CA LEU A 70 6.12 7.72 0.93
C LEU A 70 7.41 8.55 1.04
N PRO A 71 8.56 8.02 1.53
CA PRO A 71 9.79 8.80 1.61
C PRO A 71 10.31 9.27 0.25
N VAL A 72 10.16 8.42 -0.76
CA VAL A 72 10.55 8.71 -2.14
C VAL A 72 9.62 9.74 -2.76
N LEU A 73 8.31 9.58 -2.54
CA LEU A 73 7.30 10.57 -2.96
C LEU A 73 7.55 11.93 -2.32
N ASN A 74 7.81 11.99 -1.02
CA ASN A 74 8.10 13.24 -0.32
C ASN A 74 9.34 13.93 -0.91
N THR A 75 10.42 13.17 -1.13
CA THR A 75 11.66 13.70 -1.75
C THR A 75 11.40 14.19 -3.18
N PHE A 76 10.62 13.44 -3.97
CA PHE A 76 10.24 13.83 -5.31
C PHE A 76 9.47 15.16 -5.31
N TYR A 77 8.46 15.32 -4.46
CA TYR A 77 7.69 16.57 -4.42
C TYR A 77 8.49 17.75 -3.87
N LEU A 78 9.34 17.54 -2.85
CA LEU A 78 10.21 18.59 -2.32
C LEU A 78 11.24 19.05 -3.38
N SER A 79 11.84 18.13 -4.13
CA SER A 79 12.82 18.45 -5.18
C SER A 79 12.21 19.06 -6.44
N GLN A 80 10.93 18.78 -6.72
CA GLN A 80 10.21 19.27 -7.89
C GLN A 80 9.28 20.46 -7.57
N ALA A 81 9.33 20.99 -6.34
CA ALA A 81 8.47 22.09 -5.88
C ALA A 81 8.54 23.36 -6.76
N GLU A 82 9.64 23.59 -7.48
CA GLU A 82 9.79 24.71 -8.42
C GLU A 82 9.28 24.41 -9.85
N LYS A 83 9.18 23.13 -10.23
CA LYS A 83 8.89 22.70 -11.63
C LYS A 83 7.52 22.08 -11.80
N VAL A 84 6.86 21.72 -10.70
CA VAL A 84 5.52 21.16 -10.71
C VAL A 84 4.54 22.33 -10.63
N PRO A 85 3.58 22.44 -11.58
CA PRO A 85 2.57 23.50 -11.54
C PRO A 85 1.89 23.53 -10.15
N ARG A 86 1.70 24.72 -9.57
CA ARG A 86 1.10 24.95 -8.23
C ARG A 86 -0.21 24.20 -7.97
N GLN A 87 -0.90 23.69 -8.99
CA GLN A 87 -2.07 22.81 -8.85
C GLN A 87 -1.76 21.42 -8.26
N VAL A 88 -0.51 20.94 -8.32
CA VAL A 88 -0.08 19.67 -7.70
C VAL A 88 0.66 19.92 -6.37
N ALA A 89 0.90 21.18 -5.99
CA ALA A 89 1.46 21.55 -4.68
C ALA A 89 0.45 21.35 -3.51
N LEU A 90 -0.70 20.74 -3.80
CA LEU A 90 -1.73 20.28 -2.86
C LEU A 90 -1.80 18.75 -2.81
N THR A 91 -0.76 18.02 -3.23
CA THR A 91 -0.71 16.57 -2.99
C THR A 91 -0.42 16.32 -1.52
N ASP A 92 -1.14 15.37 -0.91
CA ASP A 92 -1.07 14.96 0.51
C ASP A 92 0.31 14.39 0.93
N TYR A 93 1.38 14.64 0.17
CA TYR A 93 2.68 13.96 0.29
C TYR A 93 3.87 14.92 0.42
N VAL A 94 3.65 16.22 0.63
CA VAL A 94 4.70 17.18 0.99
C VAL A 94 4.75 17.30 2.51
N PHE A 95 5.76 16.69 3.12
CA PHE A 95 5.99 16.71 4.55
C PHE A 95 7.32 17.40 4.86
N HIS A 96 7.25 18.44 5.69
CA HIS A 96 8.43 19.14 6.20
C HIS A 96 8.94 18.56 7.53
N ASP A 97 8.12 17.77 8.22
CA ASP A 97 8.49 17.02 9.42
C ASP A 97 8.51 15.50 9.11
N ALA A 98 9.61 14.85 9.48
CA ALA A 98 9.75 13.40 9.38
C ALA A 98 8.72 12.66 10.25
N GLY A 99 8.28 13.27 11.36
CA GLY A 99 7.25 12.70 12.23
C GLY A 99 5.88 12.54 11.54
N GLU A 100 5.49 13.49 10.69
CA GLU A 100 4.23 13.44 9.93
C GLU A 100 4.26 12.37 8.84
N LEU A 101 5.40 12.25 8.14
CA LEU A 101 5.64 11.19 7.16
C LEU A 101 5.50 9.80 7.80
N LEU A 102 6.11 9.61 8.98
CA LEU A 102 6.05 8.33 9.71
C LEU A 102 4.63 8.00 10.17
N LYS A 103 3.87 9.00 10.62
CA LYS A 103 2.45 8.81 11.00
C LYS A 103 1.62 8.37 9.80
N LEU A 104 1.80 8.99 8.63
CA LEU A 104 1.08 8.59 7.43
C LEU A 104 1.49 7.20 6.95
N ALA A 105 2.79 6.87 7.00
CA ALA A 105 3.27 5.53 6.67
C ALA A 105 2.68 4.46 7.61
N ALA A 106 2.62 4.75 8.91
CA ALA A 106 1.98 3.87 9.89
C ALA A 106 0.48 3.71 9.62
N TYR A 107 -0.23 4.79 9.27
CA TYR A 107 -1.63 4.74 8.90
C TYR A 107 -1.87 3.79 7.71
N TRP A 108 -1.08 3.90 6.64
CA TRP A 108 -1.18 3.01 5.50
C TRP A 108 -0.88 1.55 5.89
N LYS A 109 0.18 1.28 6.66
CA LYS A 109 0.49 -0.08 7.11
C LYS A 109 -0.64 -0.67 7.97
N ASN A 110 -1.20 0.11 8.90
CA ASN A 110 -2.31 -0.33 9.73
C ASN A 110 -3.53 -0.70 8.90
N ARG A 111 -3.90 0.13 7.91
CA ARG A 111 -4.97 -0.17 6.96
C ARG A 111 -4.70 -1.47 6.18
N GLY A 112 -3.43 -1.71 5.82
CA GLY A 112 -3.00 -2.96 5.19
C GLY A 112 -3.17 -4.19 6.09
N TYR A 113 -2.75 -4.09 7.36
CA TYR A 113 -2.94 -5.15 8.34
C TYR A 113 -4.42 -5.43 8.63
N GLU A 114 -5.25 -4.38 8.73
CA GLU A 114 -6.69 -4.51 8.90
C GLU A 114 -7.34 -5.24 7.73
N ALA A 115 -6.95 -4.93 6.49
CA ALA A 115 -7.44 -5.64 5.31
C ALA A 115 -7.12 -7.15 5.36
N LEU A 116 -5.95 -7.53 5.88
CA LEU A 116 -5.52 -8.93 6.00
C LEU A 116 -6.13 -9.69 7.19
N ARG A 117 -6.79 -9.00 8.14
CA ARG A 117 -7.19 -9.56 9.43
C ARG A 117 -8.05 -10.82 9.31
N ASP A 118 -8.92 -10.91 8.31
CA ASP A 118 -9.86 -12.04 8.16
C ASP A 118 -9.56 -12.93 6.96
N VAL A 119 -8.50 -12.67 6.20
CA VAL A 119 -8.19 -13.42 4.98
C VAL A 119 -7.77 -14.85 5.32
N GLY A 120 -8.39 -15.83 4.64
CA GLY A 120 -8.09 -17.24 4.82
C GLY A 120 -8.47 -17.79 6.20
N ARG A 121 -9.25 -17.04 7.00
CA ARG A 121 -9.90 -17.59 8.19
C ARG A 121 -11.17 -18.30 7.75
N THR A 122 -11.15 -19.63 7.77
CA THR A 122 -12.40 -20.39 7.82
C THR A 122 -13.16 -19.91 9.06
N GLY A 123 -14.45 -19.59 8.92
CA GLY A 123 -15.33 -19.19 10.02
C GLY A 123 -15.60 -20.30 11.03
N GLY A 124 -14.56 -21.01 11.45
CA GLY A 124 -14.59 -21.91 12.58
C GLY A 124 -14.82 -21.07 13.82
N THR A 125 -16.04 -21.14 14.32
CA THR A 125 -16.37 -20.88 15.71
C THR A 125 -15.25 -21.49 16.55
N VAL A 126 -14.38 -20.65 17.12
CA VAL A 126 -13.51 -21.10 18.21
C VAL A 126 -14.47 -21.29 19.37
N GLY A 127 -15.08 -22.47 19.44
CA GLY A 127 -15.70 -22.96 20.65
C GLY A 127 -14.61 -22.97 21.69
N VAL A 128 -14.58 -21.91 22.49
CA VAL A 128 -13.86 -21.90 23.76
C VAL A 128 -14.56 -22.93 24.63
N SER A 129 -14.17 -24.19 24.48
CA SER A 129 -14.44 -25.19 25.49
C SER A 129 -13.56 -24.83 26.66
N VAL A 130 -14.12 -24.10 27.61
CA VAL A 130 -13.59 -24.01 28.96
C VAL A 130 -13.70 -25.43 29.53
N ILE A 131 -12.55 -26.07 29.74
CA ILE A 131 -12.42 -27.29 30.55
C ILE A 131 -12.12 -26.85 31.98
#